data_AF-A0A7Y3EFB0-F1
#
_entry.id   AF-A0A7Y3EFB0-F1
#
_cell.length_a   1.000
_cell.length_b   1.000
_cell.length_c   1.000
_cell.angle_alpha   90.00
_cell.angle_beta   90.00
_cell.angle_gamma   90.00
#
_symmetry.space_group_name_H-M   'P 1'
#
loop_
_entity.id
_entity.type
_entity.pdbx_description
1 polymer ?
#
loop_
_entity_poly.entity_id
_entity_poly.type
_entity_poly.pdbx_seq_one_letter_code
_entity_poly.pdbx_strand_id
1 'polypeptide(L)'
;WADVVALIAVVDSALTVVLEAFSEGRYAPAGARAGKMIAEEAFHGDMARAWVRSLAGGTSESRARIADACNSRLPRTLAWMAPDDDAAARLAEAGIMPTTDELLERFADRHANMFAAAGVQVPAPNREGWDAARGRGPGHPGLEAVERARGDLNRELFVE
;
A
#
# COMPACT_ATOMS: atom_id res chain seq x y z
N TRP A 1 -2.69 -18.13 0.07
CA TRP A 1 -3.09 -17.57 1.38
C TRP A 1 -2.08 -16.55 1.88
N ALA A 2 -0.80 -16.90 2.09
CA ALA A 2 0.23 -15.95 2.51
C ALA A 2 0.30 -14.70 1.61
N ASP A 3 0.16 -14.86 0.29
CA ASP A 3 0.06 -13.74 -0.66
C ASP A 3 -1.08 -12.76 -0.38
N VAL A 4 -2.25 -13.28 0.02
CA VAL A 4 -3.41 -12.44 0.35
C VAL A 4 -3.14 -11.68 1.65
N VAL A 5 -2.62 -12.37 2.67
CA VAL A 5 -2.22 -11.72 3.93
C VAL A 5 -1.13 -10.68 3.70
N ALA A 6 -0.14 -10.97 2.84
CA ALA A 6 0.92 -10.03 2.51
C ALA A 6 0.38 -8.80 1.74
N LEU A 7 -0.62 -8.97 0.87
CA LEU A 7 -1.28 -7.83 0.22
C LEU A 7 -1.93 -6.90 1.25
N ILE A 8 -2.72 -7.45 2.17
CA ILE A 8 -3.34 -6.67 3.26
C ILE A 8 -2.23 -6.02 4.11
N ALA A 9 -1.20 -6.77 4.50
CA ALA A 9 -0.14 -6.25 5.35
C ALA A 9 0.71 -5.17 4.68
N VAL A 10 1.01 -5.28 3.39
CA VAL A 10 1.91 -4.37 2.67
C VAL A 10 1.14 -3.19 2.07
N VAL A 11 0.08 -3.47 1.32
CA VAL A 11 -0.66 -2.45 0.57
C VAL A 11 -1.53 -1.61 1.49
N ASP A 12 -2.30 -2.21 2.40
CA ASP A 12 -3.20 -1.44 3.26
C ASP A 12 -2.41 -0.60 4.28
N SER A 13 -1.26 -1.10 4.75
CA SER A 13 -0.32 -0.30 5.56
C SER A 13 0.19 0.93 4.81
N ALA A 14 0.57 0.77 3.54
CA ALA A 14 1.04 1.88 2.72
C ALA A 14 -0.08 2.87 2.42
N LEU A 15 -1.28 2.37 2.11
CA LEU A 15 -2.47 3.19 1.90
C LEU A 15 -2.85 3.96 3.16
N THR A 16 -2.76 3.33 4.33
CA THR A 16 -3.00 3.99 5.62
C THR A 16 -2.07 5.18 5.80
N VAL A 17 -0.76 5.02 5.57
CA VAL A 17 0.23 6.11 5.67
C VAL A 17 -0.11 7.25 4.70
N VAL A 18 -0.46 6.93 3.45
CA VAL A 18 -0.84 7.94 2.45
C VAL A 18 -2.12 8.67 2.84
N LEU A 19 -3.15 7.96 3.31
CA LEU A 19 -4.43 8.55 3.70
C LEU A 19 -4.30 9.47 4.91
N GLU A 20 -3.56 9.03 5.93
CA GLU A 20 -3.28 9.84 7.12
C GLU A 20 -2.50 11.09 6.72
N ALA A 21 -1.40 10.93 5.98
CA ALA A 21 -0.58 12.03 5.51
C ALA A 21 -1.37 13.05 4.66
N PHE A 22 -2.22 12.57 3.76
CA PHE A 22 -3.09 13.43 2.95
C PHE A 22 -4.14 14.15 3.79
N SER A 23 -4.69 13.48 4.82
CA SER A 23 -5.69 14.06 5.72
C SER A 23 -5.14 15.17 6.62
N GLU A 24 -3.85 15.08 6.97
CA GLU A 24 -3.10 16.04 7.78
C GLU A 24 -2.61 17.25 6.97
N GLY A 25 -2.56 17.14 5.64
CA GLY A 25 -2.07 18.18 4.75
C GLY A 25 -2.96 19.42 4.65
N ARG A 26 -2.47 20.44 3.94
CA ARG A 26 -3.14 21.74 3.77
C ARG A 26 -4.39 21.71 2.89
N TYR A 27 -4.67 20.60 2.21
CA TYR A 27 -5.88 20.47 1.39
C TYR A 27 -7.08 20.10 2.27
N ALA A 28 -7.76 21.11 2.82
CA ALA A 28 -8.87 20.94 3.76
C ALA A 28 -9.95 19.90 3.37
N PRO A 29 -10.32 19.73 2.08
CA PRO A 29 -11.29 18.69 1.71
C PRO A 29 -10.82 17.25 1.95
N ALA A 30 -9.50 17.00 2.06
CA ALA A 30 -8.95 15.69 2.43
C ALA A 30 -9.29 15.33 3.88
N GLY A 31 -8.97 16.22 4.83
CA GLY A 31 -9.23 16.01 6.26
C GLY A 31 -10.71 15.73 6.57
N ALA A 32 -11.62 16.37 5.85
CA ALA A 32 -13.07 16.17 6.02
C ALA A 32 -13.59 14.82 5.45
N ARG A 33 -12.85 14.15 4.56
CA ARG A 33 -13.33 12.97 3.82
C ARG A 33 -12.55 11.69 4.12
N ALA A 34 -11.27 11.80 4.43
CA ALA A 34 -10.40 10.65 4.64
C ALA A 34 -10.70 9.90 5.96
N GLY A 35 -11.32 10.55 6.95
CA GLY A 35 -11.53 9.96 8.28
C GLY A 35 -12.28 8.63 8.27
N LYS A 36 -13.28 8.47 7.38
CA LYS A 36 -13.99 7.20 7.23
C LYS A 36 -13.09 6.10 6.66
N MET A 37 -12.30 6.41 5.62
CA MET A 37 -11.38 5.46 5.01
C MET A 37 -10.30 5.03 6.01
N ILE A 38 -9.73 5.97 6.76
CA ILE A 38 -8.74 5.68 7.80
C ILE A 38 -9.31 4.76 8.89
N ALA A 39 -10.58 4.98 9.30
CA ALA A 39 -11.24 4.13 10.27
C ALA A 39 -11.48 2.70 9.74
N GLU A 40 -11.80 2.55 8.45
CA GLU A 40 -11.93 1.24 7.80
C GLU A 40 -10.57 0.53 7.69
N GLU A 41 -9.50 1.25 7.33
CA GLU A 41 -8.14 0.69 7.25
C GLU A 41 -7.61 0.21 8.61
N ALA A 42 -8.07 0.79 9.73
CA ALA A 42 -7.68 0.32 11.06
C ALA A 42 -8.03 -1.16 11.27
N PHE A 43 -9.20 -1.58 10.76
CA PHE A 43 -9.65 -2.98 10.82
C PHE A 43 -8.77 -3.89 9.94
N HIS A 44 -8.41 -3.44 8.74
CA HIS A 44 -7.47 -4.17 7.89
C HIS A 44 -6.10 -4.32 8.55
N GLY A 45 -5.62 -3.28 9.22
CA GLY A 45 -4.37 -3.31 9.99
C GLY A 45 -4.39 -4.32 11.13
N ASP A 46 -5.50 -4.43 11.88
CA ASP A 46 -5.66 -5.44 12.93
C ASP A 46 -5.65 -6.87 12.35
N MET A 47 -6.37 -7.07 11.25
CA MET A 47 -6.41 -8.34 10.53
C MET A 47 -5.02 -8.73 10.00
N ALA A 48 -4.29 -7.80 9.37
CA ALA A 48 -2.93 -8.00 8.90
C ALA A 48 -2.01 -8.44 10.03
N ARG A 49 -2.00 -7.70 11.14
CA ARG A 49 -1.18 -8.00 12.33
C ARG A 49 -1.48 -9.39 12.89
N ALA A 50 -2.76 -9.76 13.02
CA ALA A 50 -3.17 -11.06 13.53
C ALA A 50 -2.69 -12.20 12.63
N TRP A 51 -2.91 -12.09 11.32
CA TRP A 51 -2.54 -13.13 10.37
C TRP A 51 -1.05 -13.24 10.14
N VAL A 52 -0.33 -12.13 10.08
CA VAL A 52 1.15 -12.14 9.97
C VAL A 52 1.74 -12.87 11.18
N ARG A 53 1.32 -12.56 12.41
CA ARG A 53 1.79 -13.28 13.61
C ARG A 53 1.43 -14.77 13.58
N SER A 54 0.22 -15.11 13.13
CA SER A 54 -0.21 -16.50 13.02
C SER A 54 0.65 -17.29 12.04
N LEU A 55 0.89 -16.74 10.84
CA LEU A 55 1.71 -17.38 9.82
C LEU A 55 3.19 -17.45 10.22
N ALA A 56 3.69 -16.39 10.85
CA ALA A 56 5.04 -16.33 11.39
C ALA A 56 5.26 -17.25 12.60
N GLY A 57 4.24 -17.52 13.39
CA GLY A 57 4.29 -18.48 14.51
C GLY A 57 4.06 -19.93 14.11
N GLY A 58 3.66 -20.18 12.86
CA GLY A 58 3.31 -21.50 12.34
C GLY A 58 4.51 -22.38 11.97
N THR A 59 4.34 -23.21 10.94
CA THR A 59 5.39 -24.09 10.41
C THR A 59 6.52 -23.30 9.74
N SER A 60 7.68 -23.93 9.53
CA SER A 60 8.78 -23.32 8.74
C SER A 60 8.33 -22.86 7.36
N GLU A 61 7.50 -23.68 6.70
CA GLU A 61 6.92 -23.35 5.39
C GLU A 61 6.00 -22.12 5.46
N SER A 62 5.14 -22.05 6.48
CA SER A 62 4.26 -20.89 6.67
C SER A 62 5.05 -19.61 6.89
N ARG A 63 6.12 -19.68 7.71
CA ARG A 63 7.05 -18.56 7.95
C ARG A 63 7.74 -18.10 6.67
N ALA A 64 8.30 -19.03 5.89
CA ALA A 64 8.96 -18.72 4.64
C ALA A 64 8.00 -18.03 3.66
N ARG A 65 6.79 -18.58 3.49
CA ARG A 65 5.80 -18.03 2.57
C ARG A 65 5.36 -16.61 2.90
N ILE A 66 5.13 -16.28 4.18
CA ILE A 66 4.74 -14.91 4.53
C ILE A 66 5.92 -13.94 4.37
N ALA A 67 7.14 -14.35 4.71
CA ALA A 67 8.34 -13.55 4.51
C ALA A 67 8.56 -13.24 3.02
N ASP A 68 8.56 -14.27 2.17
CA ASP A 68 8.75 -14.15 0.71
C ASP A 68 7.64 -13.30 0.07
N ALA A 69 6.39 -13.49 0.51
CA ALA A 69 5.26 -12.74 -0.01
C ALA A 69 5.35 -11.24 0.34
N CYS A 70 5.80 -10.88 1.53
CA CYS A 70 6.05 -9.48 1.92
C CYS A 70 7.26 -8.90 1.17
N ASN A 71 8.39 -9.61 1.16
CA ASN A 71 9.64 -9.17 0.52
C ASN A 71 9.46 -8.89 -0.97
N SER A 72 8.68 -9.70 -1.69
CA SER A 72 8.43 -9.52 -3.11
C SER A 72 7.57 -8.29 -3.45
N ARG A 73 6.79 -7.77 -2.49
CA ARG A 73 5.82 -6.69 -2.72
C ARG A 73 6.27 -5.34 -2.18
N LEU A 74 6.92 -5.33 -1.02
CA LEU A 74 7.33 -4.11 -0.31
C LEU A 74 8.06 -3.10 -1.20
N PRO A 75 9.12 -3.47 -1.96
CA PRO A 75 9.87 -2.47 -2.72
C PRO A 75 9.00 -1.70 -3.73
N ARG A 76 8.09 -2.39 -4.42
CA ARG A 76 7.20 -1.78 -5.43
C ARG A 76 6.07 -0.99 -4.78
N THR A 77 5.52 -1.46 -3.67
CA THR A 77 4.51 -0.71 -2.91
C THR A 77 5.09 0.59 -2.37
N LEU A 78 6.30 0.56 -1.81
CA LEU A 78 6.95 1.75 -1.27
C LEU A 78 7.28 2.77 -2.37
N ALA A 79 7.55 2.33 -3.60
CA ALA A 79 7.80 3.24 -4.72
C ALA A 79 6.57 4.06 -5.11
N TRP A 80 5.37 3.47 -5.01
CA TRP A 80 4.12 4.19 -5.23
C TRP A 80 3.66 4.98 -4.01
N MET A 81 3.88 4.47 -2.79
CA MET A 81 3.51 5.13 -1.55
C MET A 81 4.31 6.43 -1.34
N ALA A 82 5.61 6.38 -1.65
CA ALA A 82 6.54 7.49 -1.53
C ALA A 82 7.27 7.69 -2.88
N PRO A 83 6.58 8.26 -3.88
CA PRO A 83 7.19 8.56 -5.17
C PRO A 83 8.26 9.63 -5.00
N ASP A 84 9.27 9.57 -5.86
CA ASP A 84 10.39 10.53 -5.88
C ASP A 84 10.43 11.16 -7.28
N ASP A 85 9.43 11.98 -7.56
CA ASP A 85 9.24 12.65 -8.84
C ASP A 85 8.72 14.08 -8.65
N ASP A 86 8.71 14.85 -9.73
CA ASP A 86 8.31 16.26 -9.72
C ASP A 86 6.89 16.48 -9.19
N ALA A 87 5.98 15.51 -9.39
CA ALA A 87 4.61 15.61 -8.87
C ALA A 87 4.60 15.48 -7.34
N ALA A 88 5.35 14.51 -6.80
CA ALA A 88 5.54 14.34 -5.37
C ALA A 88 6.17 15.60 -4.74
N ALA A 89 7.23 16.14 -5.35
CA ALA A 89 7.92 17.35 -4.88
C ALA A 89 6.97 18.56 -4.81
N ARG A 90 6.13 18.75 -5.83
CA ARG A 90 5.15 19.85 -5.87
C ARG A 90 4.04 19.69 -4.82
N LEU A 91 3.60 18.46 -4.54
CA LEU A 91 2.63 18.19 -3.47
C LEU A 91 3.24 18.47 -2.09
N ALA A 92 4.51 18.14 -1.90
CA ALA A 92 5.26 18.46 -0.68
C ALA A 92 5.47 19.97 -0.50
N GLU A 93 5.88 20.69 -1.55
CA GLU A 93 6.02 22.15 -1.52
C GLU A 93 4.68 22.85 -1.21
N ALA A 94 3.60 22.36 -1.81
CA ALA A 94 2.24 22.81 -1.50
C ALA A 94 1.75 22.39 -0.11
N GLY A 95 2.50 21.56 0.63
CA GLY A 95 2.16 21.00 1.93
C GLY A 95 0.87 20.19 1.92
N ILE A 96 0.55 19.57 0.78
CA ILE A 96 -0.58 18.65 0.61
C ILE A 96 -0.20 17.25 1.07
N MET A 97 1.05 16.86 0.80
CA MET A 97 1.68 15.63 1.30
C MET A 97 2.98 16.00 2.04
N PRO A 98 3.50 15.13 2.92
CA PRO A 98 4.88 15.18 3.37
C PRO A 98 5.87 14.87 2.23
N THR A 99 7.16 15.05 2.52
CA THR A 99 8.24 14.60 1.63
C THR A 99 8.30 13.08 1.52
N THR A 100 8.94 12.60 0.45
CA THR A 100 9.20 11.18 0.21
C THR A 100 9.87 10.49 1.39
N ASP A 101 10.88 11.12 1.98
CA ASP A 101 11.63 10.54 3.11
C ASP A 101 10.76 10.46 4.37
N GLU A 102 9.97 11.49 4.67
CA GLU A 102 9.04 11.47 5.81
C GLU A 102 7.98 10.37 5.65
N LEU A 103 7.47 10.13 4.44
CA LEU A 103 6.53 9.03 4.19
C LEU A 103 7.17 7.65 4.42
N LEU A 104 8.43 7.48 4.00
CA LEU A 104 9.17 6.23 4.22
C LEU A 104 9.47 6.00 5.71
N GLU A 105 9.86 7.03 6.43
CA GLU A 105 10.09 6.99 7.88
C GLU A 105 8.81 6.62 8.63
N ARG A 106 7.69 7.31 8.35
CA ARG A 106 6.37 7.00 8.94
C ARG A 106 5.97 5.54 8.73
N PHE A 107 6.15 5.01 7.52
CA PHE A 107 5.83 3.62 7.22
C PHE A 107 6.73 2.65 7.99
N ALA A 108 8.04 2.88 7.95
CA ALA A 108 9.02 2.04 8.63
C ALA A 108 8.74 1.97 10.13
N ASP A 109 8.58 3.12 10.78
CA ASP A 109 8.34 3.22 12.23
C ASP A 109 7.03 2.56 12.64
N ARG A 110 5.94 2.87 11.94
CA ARG A 110 4.61 2.37 12.29
C ARG A 110 4.49 0.86 12.13
N HIS A 111 5.16 0.29 11.12
CA HIS A 111 4.97 -1.11 10.74
C HIS A 111 6.17 -2.01 11.06
N ALA A 112 7.25 -1.49 11.66
CA ALA A 112 8.47 -2.23 12.00
C ALA A 112 8.17 -3.55 12.71
N ASN A 113 7.35 -3.53 13.77
CA ASN A 113 7.03 -4.71 14.57
C ASN A 113 6.28 -5.79 13.78
N MET A 114 5.40 -5.38 12.86
CA MET A 114 4.63 -6.32 12.05
C MET A 114 5.54 -7.02 11.03
N PHE A 115 6.41 -6.28 10.34
CA PHE A 115 7.34 -6.87 9.39
C PHE A 115 8.45 -7.67 10.08
N ALA A 116 8.94 -7.21 11.24
CA ALA A 116 9.88 -7.98 12.06
C ALA A 116 9.27 -9.32 12.51
N ALA A 117 7.98 -9.35 12.88
CA ALA A 117 7.29 -10.60 13.19
C ALA A 117 7.27 -11.56 11.98
N ALA A 118 7.15 -11.04 10.75
CA ALA A 118 7.28 -11.84 9.53
C ALA A 118 8.72 -12.24 9.17
N GLY A 119 9.74 -11.80 9.92
CA GLY A 119 11.14 -11.98 9.57
C GLY A 119 11.60 -11.08 8.41
N VAL A 120 10.93 -9.95 8.20
CA VAL A 120 11.14 -9.03 7.08
C VAL A 120 11.68 -7.70 7.59
N GLN A 121 12.64 -7.14 6.86
CA GLN A 121 13.10 -5.76 7.03
C GLN A 121 12.44 -4.89 5.97
N VAL A 122 12.03 -3.67 6.33
CA VAL A 122 11.46 -2.73 5.37
C VAL A 122 12.57 -2.29 4.40
N PRO A 123 12.46 -2.59 3.08
CA PRO A 123 13.51 -2.30 2.12
C PRO A 123 13.41 -0.86 1.61
N ALA A 124 14.42 -0.41 0.87
CA ALA A 124 14.30 0.78 0.04
C ALA A 124 13.28 0.56 -1.10
N PRO A 125 12.63 1.64 -1.60
CA PRO A 125 11.71 1.53 -2.73
C PRO A 125 12.40 1.08 -4.03
N ASN A 126 11.73 0.21 -4.81
CA ASN A 126 12.17 -0.16 -6.16
C ASN A 126 11.44 0.68 -7.22
N ARG A 127 12.16 1.67 -7.77
CA ARG A 127 11.68 2.61 -8.79
C ARG A 127 12.08 2.25 -10.22
N GLU A 128 12.61 1.05 -10.45
CA GLU A 128 13.00 0.61 -11.79
C GLU A 128 11.79 0.60 -12.74
N GLY A 129 11.84 1.38 -13.83
CA GLY A 129 10.73 1.49 -14.78
C GLY A 129 9.54 2.32 -14.27
N TRP A 130 9.74 3.20 -13.28
CA TRP A 130 8.72 4.13 -12.82
C TRP A 130 8.29 5.08 -13.94
N ASP A 131 6.98 5.16 -14.19
CA ASP A 131 6.34 6.12 -15.08
C ASP A 131 5.78 7.26 -14.24
N ALA A 132 6.55 8.35 -14.13
CA ALA A 132 6.17 9.54 -13.36
C ALA A 132 4.91 10.22 -13.91
N ALA A 133 4.64 10.11 -15.22
CA ALA A 133 3.44 10.70 -15.82
C ALA A 133 2.17 9.92 -15.42
N ARG A 134 2.31 8.64 -15.07
CA ARG A 134 1.20 7.77 -14.64
C ARG A 134 1.19 7.45 -13.15
N GLY A 135 2.26 7.78 -12.42
CA GLY A 135 2.42 7.45 -11.00
C GLY A 135 2.41 5.95 -10.73
N ARG A 136 3.08 5.15 -11.58
CA ARG A 136 3.15 3.68 -11.40
C ARG A 136 4.45 3.07 -11.90
N GLY A 137 4.81 1.92 -11.32
CA GLY A 137 5.87 1.06 -11.84
C GLY A 137 5.46 0.29 -13.10
N PRO A 138 6.37 -0.54 -13.64
CA PRO A 138 6.07 -1.37 -14.80
C PRO A 138 4.96 -2.38 -14.49
N GLY A 139 4.19 -2.71 -15.53
CA GLY A 139 3.01 -3.55 -15.44
C GLY A 139 1.71 -2.75 -15.55
N HIS A 140 0.63 -3.47 -15.78
CA HIS A 140 -0.72 -2.95 -15.80
C HIS A 140 -1.66 -4.05 -15.31
N PRO A 141 -2.82 -3.70 -14.73
CA PRO A 141 -3.85 -4.70 -14.49
C PRO A 141 -4.16 -5.41 -15.82
N GLY A 142 -4.34 -6.74 -15.77
CA GLY A 142 -4.79 -7.48 -16.95
C GLY A 142 -6.13 -6.94 -17.42
N LEU A 143 -6.39 -6.96 -18.73
CA LEU A 143 -7.63 -6.42 -19.31
C LEU A 143 -8.88 -7.00 -18.63
N GLU A 144 -8.91 -8.31 -18.40
CA GLU A 144 -10.01 -8.96 -17.69
C GLU A 144 -10.22 -8.41 -16.27
N ALA A 145 -9.13 -8.13 -15.53
CA ALA A 145 -9.23 -7.56 -14.19
C ALA A 145 -9.83 -6.14 -14.24
N VAL A 146 -9.47 -5.35 -15.27
CA VAL A 146 -10.05 -4.03 -15.51
C VAL A 146 -11.53 -4.14 -15.86
N GLU A 147 -11.90 -5.05 -16.76
CA GLU A 147 -13.30 -5.27 -17.18
C GLU A 147 -14.18 -5.68 -15.99
N ARG A 148 -13.69 -6.60 -15.16
CA ARG A 148 -14.37 -7.01 -13.92
C ARG A 148 -14.51 -5.86 -12.94
N ALA A 149 -13.44 -5.10 -12.70
CA ALA A 149 -13.47 -3.96 -11.77
C ALA A 149 -14.40 -2.84 -12.22
N ARG A 150 -14.50 -2.59 -13.53
CA ARG A 150 -15.42 -1.62 -14.12
C ARG A 150 -16.86 -2.10 -14.15
N GLY A 151 -17.09 -3.40 -13.93
CA GLY A 151 -18.38 -4.05 -14.07
C GLY A 151 -18.84 -4.10 -15.54
N ASP A 152 -17.91 -4.18 -16.49
CA ASP A 152 -18.23 -4.21 -17.93
C ASP A 152 -19.11 -5.43 -18.26
N LEU A 153 -18.76 -6.60 -17.72
CA LEU A 153 -19.57 -7.81 -17.80
C LEU A 153 -20.96 -7.67 -17.17
N ASN A 154 -21.08 -6.87 -16.09
CA ASN A 154 -22.38 -6.60 -15.48
C ASN A 154 -23.20 -5.61 -16.33
N ARG A 155 -22.54 -4.67 -17.02
CA ARG A 155 -23.18 -3.71 -17.93
C ARG A 155 -23.75 -4.36 -19.19
N GLU A 156 -23.08 -5.39 -19.72
CA GLU A 156 -23.58 -6.16 -20.86
C GLU A 156 -24.94 -6.81 -20.60
N LEU A 157 -25.27 -7.10 -19.33
CA LEU A 157 -26.58 -7.64 -18.92
C LEU A 157 -27.71 -6.60 -18.93
N PHE A 158 -27.40 -5.31 -19.07
CA PHE A 158 -28.38 -4.21 -19.04
C PHE A 158 -28.63 -3.57 -20.41
N VAL A 159 -28.08 -4.13 -21.49
CA VAL A 159 -28.32 -3.65 -22.85
C VAL A 159 -29.40 -4.52 -23.50
N GLU A 160 -30.63 -3.98 -23.60
CA GLU A 160 -31.67 -4.45 -24.53
C GLU A 160 -31.39 -3.95 -25.95
#